data_AF-A0A2P2L4G8-F1
#
_entry.id   AF-A0A2P2L4G8-F1
#
_cell.length_a   1.000
_cell.length_b   1.000
_cell.length_c   1.000
_cell.angle_alpha   90.00
_cell.angle_beta   90.00
_cell.angle_gamma   90.00
#
_symmetry.space_group_name_H-M   'P 1'
#
loop_
_entity.id
_entity.type
_entity.pdbx_description
1 polymer ?
#
loop_
_entity_poly.entity_id
_entity_poly.type
_entity_poly.pdbx_seq_one_letter_code
_entity_poly.pdbx_strand_id
1 'polypeptide(L)'
;MGAFRIALESVYNRIHQETLKYVSFGKPNPSVFKNAEEVLNQLQYSNHNINFKHCEGPCPLKTLYMIGDNPLVDVKGSRLAGQPWFSILTRTGVFRGENNHPEYPADLVVDSVEEAVDFILERERNP
;
A
#
# COMPACT_ATOMS: atom_id res chain seq x y z
N MET A 1 -2.51 -8.58 13.02
CA MET A 1 -1.99 -7.76 14.14
C MET A 1 -3.05 -6.88 14.82
N GLY A 2 -4.07 -6.37 14.12
CA GLY A 2 -5.12 -5.54 14.74
C GLY A 2 -5.85 -6.21 15.92
N ALA A 3 -6.29 -7.47 15.75
CA ALA A 3 -7.00 -8.20 16.81
C ALA A 3 -6.17 -8.39 18.08
N PHE A 4 -4.90 -8.79 17.95
CA PHE A 4 -4.00 -8.93 19.10
C PHE A 4 -3.77 -7.61 19.83
N ARG A 5 -3.54 -6.51 19.08
CA ARG A 5 -3.40 -5.17 19.64
C ARG A 5 -4.63 -4.78 20.46
N ILE A 6 -5.82 -4.95 19.90
CA ILE A 6 -7.09 -4.61 20.56
C ILE A 6 -7.30 -5.47 21.81
N ALA A 7 -7.01 -6.77 21.73
CA ALA A 7 -7.11 -7.66 22.89
C ALA A 7 -6.15 -7.25 24.01
N LEU A 8 -4.89 -6.98 23.68
CA LEU A 8 -3.88 -6.51 24.65
C LEU A 8 -4.27 -5.17 25.27
N GLU A 9 -4.70 -4.20 24.46
CA GLU A 9 -5.18 -2.89 24.92
C GLU A 9 -6.40 -3.04 25.84
N SER A 10 -7.33 -3.93 25.51
CA SER A 10 -8.52 -4.19 26.33
C SER A 10 -8.16 -4.77 27.70
N VAL A 11 -7.24 -5.75 27.74
CA VAL A 11 -6.77 -6.34 29.00
C VAL A 11 -6.00 -5.31 29.83
N TYR A 12 -5.10 -4.54 29.21
CA TYR A 12 -4.29 -3.54 29.89
C TYR A 12 -5.16 -2.45 30.53
N ASN A 13 -6.08 -1.86 29.75
CA ASN A 13 -6.97 -0.77 30.19
C ASN A 13 -7.99 -1.24 31.25
N ARG A 14 -8.23 -2.55 31.37
CA ARG A 14 -9.10 -3.10 32.42
C ARG A 14 -8.41 -3.18 33.77
N ILE A 15 -7.10 -3.34 33.79
CA ILE A 15 -6.30 -3.59 35.02
C ILE A 15 -5.63 -2.29 35.51
N HIS A 16 -5.35 -1.35 34.60
CA HIS A 16 -4.66 -0.10 34.90
C HIS A 16 -5.61 1.09 34.79
N GLN A 17 -5.33 2.16 35.56
CA GLN A 17 -6.10 3.41 35.50
C GLN A 17 -5.72 4.27 34.29
N GLU A 18 -4.48 4.16 33.81
CA GLU A 18 -4.04 4.79 32.56
C GLU A 18 -4.25 3.86 31.36
N THR A 19 -4.57 4.46 30.21
CA THR A 19 -4.69 3.73 28.94
C THR A 19 -3.33 3.31 28.41
N LEU A 20 -3.28 2.16 27.73
CA LEU A 20 -2.07 1.67 27.07
C LEU A 20 -1.55 2.70 26.06
N LYS A 21 -0.36 3.23 26.33
CA LYS A 21 0.39 4.08 25.39
C LYS A 21 1.28 3.18 24.55
N TYR A 22 1.11 3.18 23.23
CA TYR A 22 1.91 2.38 22.33
C TYR A 22 2.14 3.10 21.00
N VAL A 23 3.16 2.67 20.27
CA VAL A 23 3.40 3.06 18.88
C VAL A 23 3.19 1.83 18.01
N SER A 24 2.48 1.99 16.90
CA SER A 24 2.27 0.93 15.92
C SER A 24 2.87 1.31 14.58
N PHE A 25 3.59 0.36 13.99
CA PHE A 25 4.14 0.46 12.65
C PHE A 25 3.35 -0.46 11.72
N GLY A 26 3.21 -0.05 10.48
CA GLY A 26 2.45 -0.77 9.47
C GLY A 26 1.39 0.11 8.80
N LYS A 27 0.84 -0.40 7.71
CA LYS A 27 -0.32 0.18 7.03
C LYS A 27 -1.50 0.30 8.03
N PRO A 28 -2.32 1.36 7.95
CA PRO A 28 -2.38 2.39 6.91
C PRO A 28 -1.49 3.61 7.17
N ASN A 29 -0.48 3.55 8.06
CA ASN A 29 0.35 4.70 8.36
C ASN A 29 1.15 5.17 7.10
N PRO A 30 1.02 6.44 6.66
CA PRO A 30 1.70 6.96 5.47
C PRO A 30 3.22 6.84 5.50
N SER A 31 3.84 6.87 6.69
CA SER A 31 5.28 6.72 6.83
C SER A 31 5.80 5.38 6.28
N VAL A 32 4.97 4.34 6.29
CA VAL A 32 5.33 3.03 5.72
C VAL A 32 5.36 3.08 4.20
N PHE A 33 4.42 3.80 3.58
CA PHE A 33 4.40 4.00 2.13
C PHE A 33 5.57 4.87 1.67
N LYS A 34 5.83 5.97 2.39
CA LYS A 34 7.00 6.82 2.10
C LYS A 34 8.31 6.02 2.20
N ASN A 35 8.45 5.18 3.22
CA ASN A 35 9.62 4.33 3.36
C ASN A 35 9.73 3.31 2.21
N ALA A 36 8.61 2.69 1.80
CA ALA A 36 8.59 1.78 0.67
C ALA A 36 8.99 2.47 -0.65
N GLU A 37 8.50 3.70 -0.88
CA GLU A 37 8.89 4.52 -2.02
C GLU A 37 10.39 4.85 -2.02
N GLU A 38 10.96 5.23 -0.87
CA GLU A 38 12.40 5.48 -0.73
C GLU A 38 13.23 4.22 -1.07
N VAL A 39 12.81 3.05 -0.56
CA VAL A 39 13.46 1.76 -0.85
C VAL A 39 13.37 1.42 -2.34
N LEU A 40 12.21 1.59 -2.97
CA LEU A 40 12.02 1.29 -4.39
C LEU A 40 12.84 2.21 -5.29
N ASN A 41 12.91 3.50 -4.97
CA ASN A 41 13.77 4.45 -5.68
C ASN A 41 15.26 4.06 -5.55
N GLN A 42 15.72 3.67 -4.35
CA GLN A 42 17.09 3.18 -4.15
C GLN A 42 17.40 1.91 -4.95
N LEU A 43 16.45 0.98 -5.04
CA LEU A 43 16.59 -0.23 -5.85
C LEU A 43 16.66 0.09 -7.34
N GLN A 44 15.85 1.05 -7.81
CA GLN A 44 15.92 1.52 -9.19
C GLN A 44 17.31 2.06 -9.51
N TYR A 45 17.89 2.91 -8.66
CA TYR A 45 19.25 3.42 -8.85
C TYR A 45 20.30 2.31 -8.88
N SER A 46 20.19 1.33 -7.97
CA SER A 46 21.14 0.22 -7.89
C SER A 46 21.09 -0.65 -9.15
N ASN A 47 19.90 -0.88 -9.70
CA ASN A 47 19.69 -1.67 -10.91
C ASN A 47 19.98 -0.89 -12.22
N HIS A 48 19.90 0.44 -12.19
CA HIS A 48 20.19 1.29 -13.36
C HIS A 48 21.66 1.25 -13.80
N ASN A 49 22.57 0.81 -12.93
CA ASN A 49 23.95 0.51 -13.29
C ASN A 49 24.10 -0.68 -14.26
N ILE A 50 23.02 -1.40 -14.57
CA ILE A 50 23.10 -2.62 -15.38
C ILE A 50 22.61 -2.45 -16.82
N ASN A 51 21.58 -1.66 -17.20
CA ASN A 51 21.19 -1.62 -18.64
C ASN A 51 20.22 -0.53 -19.18
N PHE A 52 19.82 0.52 -18.44
CA PHE A 52 18.91 1.54 -19.00
C PHE A 52 19.61 2.90 -19.18
N LYS A 53 19.91 3.26 -20.45
CA LYS A 53 20.50 4.56 -20.83
C LYS A 53 19.44 5.61 -21.17
N HIS A 54 18.60 6.01 -20.22
CA HIS A 54 17.62 7.09 -20.52
C HIS A 54 17.42 8.16 -19.46
N CYS A 55 18.24 8.17 -18.39
CA CYS A 55 18.15 9.22 -17.37
C CYS A 55 19.56 9.69 -17.00
N GLU A 56 19.87 10.97 -17.22
CA GLU A 56 21.12 11.61 -16.75
C GLU A 56 21.08 11.93 -15.24
N GLY A 57 20.43 11.08 -14.45
CA GLY A 57 20.25 11.27 -13.02
C GLY A 57 19.18 10.36 -12.41
N PRO A 58 18.92 10.53 -11.11
CA PRO A 58 17.92 9.76 -10.38
C PRO A 58 16.52 10.02 -10.98
N CYS A 59 15.96 9.10 -11.77
CA CYS A 59 14.59 9.24 -12.29
C CYS A 59 13.61 8.59 -11.31
N PRO A 60 12.77 9.36 -10.61
CA PRO A 60 11.81 8.79 -9.66
C PRO A 60 10.76 7.95 -10.39
N LEU A 61 10.28 6.89 -9.74
CA LEU A 61 9.18 6.07 -10.24
C LEU A 61 7.93 6.95 -10.44
N LYS A 62 7.39 6.95 -11.67
CA LYS A 62 6.21 7.77 -12.02
C LYS A 62 4.94 7.29 -11.35
N THR A 63 4.81 5.99 -11.09
CA THR A 63 3.63 5.38 -10.46
C THR A 63 4.05 4.20 -9.61
N LEU A 64 3.49 4.11 -8.41
CA LEU A 64 3.69 3.00 -7.46
C LEU A 64 2.36 2.29 -7.23
N TYR A 65 2.29 1.02 -7.63
CA TYR A 65 1.06 0.24 -7.52
C TYR A 65 0.95 -0.44 -6.16
N MET A 66 0.00 0.00 -5.33
CA MET A 66 -0.38 -0.68 -4.10
C MET A 66 -1.49 -1.69 -4.39
N ILE A 67 -1.12 -2.97 -4.50
CA ILE A 67 -2.07 -4.07 -4.67
C ILE A 67 -2.38 -4.68 -3.29
N GLY A 68 -3.65 -4.76 -2.92
CA GLY A 68 -4.06 -5.32 -1.63
C GLY A 68 -5.53 -5.69 -1.56
N ASP A 69 -5.94 -6.37 -0.49
CA ASP A 69 -7.28 -6.92 -0.30
C ASP A 69 -8.06 -6.22 0.83
N ASN A 70 -7.45 -5.25 1.53
CA ASN A 70 -8.06 -4.61 2.68
C ASN A 70 -8.21 -3.08 2.49
N PRO A 71 -9.44 -2.57 2.28
CA PRO A 71 -9.68 -1.14 2.03
C PRO A 71 -9.22 -0.23 3.18
N LEU A 72 -9.38 -0.68 4.43
CA LEU A 72 -9.05 0.09 5.63
C LEU A 72 -7.55 0.19 5.90
N VAL A 73 -6.75 -0.66 5.25
CA VAL A 73 -5.31 -0.81 5.50
C VAL A 73 -4.53 -0.44 4.24
N ASP A 74 -4.80 -1.12 3.13
CA ASP A 74 -4.04 -1.01 1.89
C ASP A 74 -4.44 0.24 1.11
N VAL A 75 -5.72 0.33 0.77
CA VAL A 75 -6.26 1.44 -0.04
C VAL A 75 -6.19 2.74 0.74
N LYS A 76 -6.65 2.74 2.00
CA LYS A 76 -6.56 3.90 2.89
C LYS A 76 -5.11 4.39 3.02
N GLY A 77 -4.16 3.48 3.22
CA GLY A 77 -2.76 3.83 3.37
C GLY A 77 -2.17 4.46 2.10
N SER A 78 -2.43 3.85 0.94
CA SER A 78 -2.01 4.38 -0.37
C SER A 78 -2.60 5.77 -0.63
N ARG A 79 -3.89 5.97 -0.35
CA ARG A 79 -4.55 7.27 -0.53
C ARG A 79 -4.01 8.35 0.41
N LEU A 80 -3.71 8.00 1.66
CA LEU A 80 -3.11 8.94 2.61
C LEU A 80 -1.66 9.28 2.25
N ALA A 81 -0.93 8.35 1.62
CA ALA A 81 0.41 8.61 1.10
C ALA A 81 0.38 9.55 -0.11
N GLY A 82 -0.67 9.47 -0.94
CA GLY A 82 -0.84 10.34 -2.10
C GLY A 82 0.03 9.92 -3.29
N GLN A 83 0.26 10.83 -4.23
CA GLN A 83 1.13 10.55 -5.37
C GLN A 83 2.55 10.16 -4.91
N PRO A 84 3.22 9.19 -5.58
CA PRO A 84 2.86 8.56 -6.85
C PRO A 84 2.02 7.27 -6.71
N TRP A 85 1.38 7.03 -5.57
CA TRP A 85 0.68 5.77 -5.31
C TRP A 85 -0.64 5.64 -6.08
N PHE A 86 -0.85 4.46 -6.66
CA PHE A 86 -2.08 4.02 -7.32
C PHE A 86 -2.56 2.72 -6.65
N SER A 87 -3.78 2.71 -6.14
CA SER A 87 -4.33 1.60 -5.37
C SER A 87 -5.16 0.65 -6.22
N ILE A 88 -4.85 -0.65 -6.14
CA ILE A 88 -5.60 -1.73 -6.77
C ILE A 88 -6.12 -2.65 -5.66
N LEU A 89 -7.44 -2.77 -5.56
CA LEU A 89 -8.12 -3.61 -4.57
C LEU A 89 -8.50 -4.95 -5.19
N THR A 90 -8.03 -6.06 -4.60
CA THR A 90 -8.36 -7.42 -5.05
C THR A 90 -9.52 -8.01 -4.24
N ARG A 91 -10.28 -8.93 -4.85
CA ARG A 91 -11.40 -9.65 -4.18
C ARG A 91 -11.03 -11.03 -3.61
N THR A 92 -9.75 -11.38 -3.64
CA THR A 92 -9.24 -12.69 -3.18
C THR A 92 -9.13 -12.84 -1.66
N GLY A 93 -9.40 -11.78 -0.88
CA GLY A 93 -9.08 -11.75 0.55
C GLY A 93 -10.17 -11.18 1.45
N VAL A 94 -9.79 -10.22 2.30
CA VAL A 94 -10.65 -9.55 3.28
C VAL A 94 -11.83 -8.87 2.60
N PHE A 95 -11.58 -8.17 1.50
CA PHE A 95 -12.60 -7.55 0.68
C PHE A 95 -13.23 -8.56 -0.27
N ARG A 96 -14.57 -8.60 -0.28
CA ARG A 96 -15.39 -9.47 -1.15
C ARG A 96 -16.58 -8.73 -1.76
N GLY A 97 -16.53 -7.40 -1.78
CA GLY A 97 -17.61 -6.58 -2.34
C GLY A 97 -17.62 -6.65 -3.86
N GLU A 98 -18.81 -6.62 -4.45
CA GLU A 98 -18.95 -6.57 -5.92
C GLU A 98 -18.47 -5.22 -6.45
N ASN A 99 -18.92 -4.12 -5.82
CA ASN A 99 -18.54 -2.75 -6.15
C ASN A 99 -17.40 -2.27 -5.26
N ASN A 100 -16.72 -1.20 -5.66
CA ASN A 100 -15.66 -0.57 -4.89
C ASN A 100 -16.09 -0.20 -3.45
N HIS A 101 -15.14 -0.19 -2.51
CA HIS A 101 -15.45 0.08 -1.11
C HIS A 101 -16.03 1.50 -0.94
N PRO A 102 -17.20 1.66 -0.28
CA PRO A 102 -17.92 2.94 -0.30
C PRO A 102 -17.18 4.09 0.39
N GLU A 103 -16.48 3.81 1.48
CA GLU A 103 -15.74 4.84 2.25
C GLU A 103 -14.28 5.00 1.81
N TYR A 104 -13.70 3.95 1.23
CA TYR A 104 -12.28 3.88 0.89
C TYR A 104 -12.14 3.30 -0.52
N PRO A 105 -12.70 3.96 -1.55
CA PRO A 105 -12.63 3.44 -2.90
C PRO A 105 -11.18 3.44 -3.39
N ALA A 106 -10.77 2.32 -3.98
CA ALA A 106 -9.50 2.17 -4.69
C ALA A 106 -9.57 2.79 -6.09
N ASP A 107 -8.42 3.00 -6.73
CA ASP A 107 -8.37 3.51 -8.10
C ASP A 107 -8.82 2.45 -9.12
N LEU A 108 -8.59 1.17 -8.80
CA LEU A 108 -9.08 0.02 -9.57
C LEU A 108 -9.49 -1.11 -8.62
N VAL A 109 -10.51 -1.88 -8.97
CA VAL A 109 -10.91 -3.10 -8.26
C VAL A 109 -10.93 -4.27 -9.24
N VAL A 110 -10.20 -5.33 -8.94
CA VAL A 110 -10.04 -6.52 -9.79
C VAL A 110 -10.32 -7.79 -8.99
N ASP A 111 -10.56 -8.89 -9.68
CA ASP A 111 -10.90 -10.14 -8.99
C ASP A 111 -9.67 -10.84 -8.44
N SER A 112 -8.51 -10.67 -9.08
CA SER A 112 -7.28 -11.35 -8.74
C SER A 112 -6.02 -10.48 -8.83
N VAL A 113 -4.91 -10.97 -8.27
CA VAL A 113 -3.59 -10.34 -8.43
C VAL A 113 -3.09 -10.47 -9.87
N GLU A 114 -3.47 -11.53 -10.57
CA GLU A 114 -3.14 -11.73 -11.99
C GLU A 114 -3.70 -10.58 -12.85
N GLU A 115 -4.99 -10.29 -12.72
CA GLU A 115 -5.63 -9.16 -13.41
C GLU A 115 -5.01 -7.80 -13.03
N ALA A 116 -4.60 -7.62 -11.77
CA ALA A 116 -3.90 -6.42 -11.36
C ALA A 116 -2.59 -6.25 -12.14
N VAL A 117 -1.82 -7.33 -12.27
CA VAL A 117 -0.54 -7.32 -12.99
C VAL A 117 -0.75 -7.12 -14.48
N ASP A 118 -1.72 -7.80 -15.09
CA ASP A 118 -2.05 -7.65 -16.51
C ASP A 118 -2.44 -6.20 -16.83
N PHE A 119 -3.29 -5.59 -16.00
CA PHE A 119 -3.65 -4.18 -16.12
C PHE A 119 -2.43 -3.26 -16.05
N ILE A 120 -1.52 -3.49 -15.09
CA ILE A 120 -0.30 -2.67 -14.94
C ILE A 120 0.58 -2.79 -16.18
N LEU A 121 0.82 -4.01 -16.66
CA LEU A 121 1.65 -4.25 -17.83
C LEU A 121 1.06 -3.61 -19.08
N GLU A 122 -0.27 -3.67 -19.27
CA GLU A 122 -0.95 -3.03 -20.39
C GLU A 122 -0.86 -1.50 -20.30
N ARG A 123 -1.14 -0.93 -19.11
CA ARG A 123 -1.12 0.51 -18.87
C ARG A 123 0.27 1.13 -19.05
N GLU A 124 1.32 0.44 -18.60
CA GLU A 124 2.70 0.92 -18.67
C GLU A 124 3.40 0.55 -20.00
N ARG A 125 2.70 -0.14 -20.93
CA ARG A 125 3.30 -0.57 -22.22
C ARG A 125 3.65 0.59 -23.15
N ASN A 126 2.92 1.71 -23.08
CA ASN A 126 3.15 2.94 -23.84
C ASN A 126 2.87 4.17 -22.94
N PRO A 127 3.78 4.49 -22.00
CA PRO A 127 3.59 5.53 -20.99
C PRO A 127 3.95 6.95 -21.47
#